data_AF-A0A7K7AMM5-F1
#
_entry.id   AF-A0A7K7AMM5-F1
#
_cell.length_a   1.000
_cell.length_b   1.000
_cell.length_c   1.000
_cell.angle_alpha   90.00
_cell.angle_beta   90.00
_cell.angle_gamma   90.00
#
_symmetry.space_group_name_H-M   'P 1'
#
loop_
_entity.id
_entity.type
_entity.pdbx_description
1 polymer ?
#
loop_
_entity_poly.entity_id
_entity_poly.type
_entity_poly.pdbx_seq_one_letter_code
_entity_poly.pdbx_strand_id
1 'polypeptide(L)'
;YALHLRNISFSLSGQYECNLATFPLGTKTDTIQLVVEPEEEQHYVKEVQLNKTLEIPCLGNATSEDLSNYPLKWLVEENGSKEELVAKDPAAAEVYKNSSVLHRERIHLALDHSLRIFPTKLSDDGKVFSCHVVYHPERTRKSSTTVRVLGK
;
A
#
# COMPACT_ATOMS: atom_id res chain seq x y z
N TYR A 1 11.94 31.19 -1.92
CA TYR A 1 10.67 30.87 -2.60
C TYR A 1 10.74 29.42 -3.06
N ALA A 2 9.65 28.66 -2.94
CA ALA A 2 9.59 27.27 -3.36
C ALA A 2 8.24 27.01 -4.06
N LEU A 3 8.25 26.22 -5.13
CA LEU A 3 7.05 25.76 -5.79
C LEU A 3 6.50 24.55 -5.02
N HIS A 4 5.28 24.66 -4.51
CA HIS A 4 4.57 23.55 -3.86
C HIS A 4 3.37 23.16 -4.72
N LEU A 5 3.43 21.96 -5.30
CA LEU A 5 2.31 21.39 -6.06
C LEU A 5 1.38 20.63 -5.10
N ARG A 6 0.06 20.73 -5.32
CA ARG A 6 -0.97 20.00 -4.57
C ARG A 6 -1.91 19.33 -5.55
N ASN A 7 -2.48 18.19 -5.16
CA ASN A 7 -3.35 17.37 -6.01
C ASN A 7 -2.66 16.98 -7.32
N ILE A 8 -1.50 16.32 -7.20
CA ILE A 8 -0.68 15.96 -8.35
C ILE A 8 -1.41 14.95 -9.24
N SER A 9 -1.39 15.22 -10.55
CA SER A 9 -1.92 14.34 -11.58
C SER A 9 -0.88 14.15 -12.69
N PHE A 10 -1.08 13.15 -13.55
CA PHE A 10 -0.16 12.88 -14.67
C PHE A 10 0.08 14.09 -15.57
N SER A 11 -0.90 14.98 -15.73
CA SER A 11 -0.78 16.19 -16.56
C SER A 11 0.21 17.22 -16.01
N LEU A 12 0.66 17.07 -14.75
CA LEU A 12 1.73 17.89 -14.18
C LEU A 12 3.14 17.34 -14.48
N SER A 13 3.26 16.17 -15.12
CA SER A 13 4.58 15.72 -15.56
C SER A 13 5.12 16.67 -16.64
N GLY A 14 6.40 17.06 -16.53
CA GLY A 14 6.99 18.02 -17.45
C GLY A 14 8.23 18.69 -16.88
N GLN A 15 8.81 19.58 -17.69
CA GLN A 15 9.95 20.39 -17.28
C GLN A 15 9.44 21.67 -16.59
N TYR A 16 9.94 21.91 -15.39
CA TYR A 16 9.67 23.11 -14.61
C TYR A 16 10.91 23.99 -14.58
N GLU A 17 10.71 25.28 -14.82
CA GLU A 17 11.79 26.27 -14.85
C GLU A 17 11.69 27.21 -13.65
N CYS A 18 12.82 27.43 -12.97
CA CYS A 18 12.98 28.41 -11.90
C CYS A 18 13.84 29.57 -12.41
N ASN A 19 13.24 30.77 -12.46
CA ASN A 19 13.91 32.00 -12.87
C ASN A 19 14.04 32.96 -11.70
N LEU A 20 15.27 33.37 -11.38
CA LEU A 20 15.55 34.36 -10.35
C LEU A 20 16.31 35.54 -10.94
N ALA A 21 15.65 36.70 -11.02
CA ALA A 21 16.25 37.96 -11.42
C ALA A 21 16.66 38.80 -10.20
N THR A 22 17.93 39.19 -10.12
CA THR A 22 18.43 40.08 -9.07
C THR A 22 19.28 41.19 -9.68
N PHE A 23 19.00 42.45 -9.34
CA PHE A 23 19.85 43.56 -9.77
C PHE A 23 21.06 43.69 -8.83
N PRO A 24 22.28 43.93 -9.32
CA PRO A 24 22.70 44.06 -10.73
C PRO A 24 23.12 42.73 -11.39
N LEU A 25 22.94 41.59 -10.71
CA LEU A 25 23.45 40.27 -11.08
C LEU A 25 22.77 39.61 -12.30
N GLY A 26 21.65 40.15 -12.77
CA GLY A 26 20.89 39.60 -13.89
C GLY A 26 19.97 38.45 -13.49
N THR A 27 19.66 37.57 -14.44
CA THR A 27 18.73 36.44 -14.25
C THR A 27 19.50 35.13 -14.24
N LYS A 28 19.21 34.27 -13.25
CA LYS A 28 19.65 32.88 -13.21
C LYS A 28 18.45 31.96 -13.43
N THR A 29 18.67 30.94 -14.25
CA THR A 29 17.65 29.96 -14.63
C THR A 29 18.16 28.56 -14.31
N ASP A 30 17.28 27.73 -13.75
CA ASP A 30 17.53 26.30 -13.54
C ASP A 30 16.26 25.50 -13.87
N THR A 31 16.40 24.24 -14.28
CA THR A 31 15.27 23.41 -14.72
C THR A 31 15.23 22.07 -14.01
N ILE A 32 14.02 21.61 -13.68
CA ILE A 32 13.76 20.33 -13.01
C ILE A 32 12.77 19.55 -13.87
N GLN A 33 13.06 18.27 -14.11
CA GLN A 33 12.10 17.36 -14.74
C GLN A 33 11.24 16.70 -13.66
N LEU A 34 9.92 16.95 -13.69
CA LEU A 34 8.94 16.25 -12.86
C LEU A 34 8.37 15.07 -13.63
N VAL A 35 8.43 13.88 -13.03
CA VAL A 35 7.77 12.67 -13.53
C VAL A 35 6.76 12.22 -12.49
N VAL A 36 5.49 12.15 -12.87
CA VAL A 36 4.41 11.63 -12.03
C VAL A 36 4.18 10.17 -12.43
N GLU A 37 4.44 9.26 -11.49
CA GLU A 37 4.23 7.83 -11.68
C GLU A 37 2.83 7.41 -11.21
N PRO A 38 2.24 6.37 -11.80
CA PRO A 38 1.00 5.80 -11.31
C PRO A 38 1.16 5.27 -9.90
N GLU A 39 0.05 5.21 -9.17
CA GLU A 39 0.01 4.44 -7.94
C GLU A 39 0.32 2.97 -8.27
N GLU A 40 1.35 2.41 -7.63
CA GLU A 40 1.75 1.03 -7.83
C GLU A 40 0.72 0.09 -7.18
N GLU A 41 -0.35 -0.23 -7.90
CA GLU A 41 -1.37 -1.17 -7.45
C GLU A 41 -1.32 -2.48 -8.25
N GLN A 42 -1.02 -3.57 -7.56
CA GLN A 42 -1.04 -4.91 -8.12
C GLN A 42 -2.31 -5.65 -7.68
N HIS A 43 -2.92 -6.41 -8.59
CA HIS A 43 -4.14 -7.16 -8.33
C HIS A 43 -3.91 -8.65 -8.56
N TYR A 44 -4.24 -9.47 -7.57
CA TYR A 44 -4.10 -10.92 -7.58
C TYR A 44 -5.43 -11.60 -7.25
N VAL A 45 -5.57 -12.83 -7.68
CA VAL A 45 -6.66 -13.72 -7.26
C VAL A 45 -6.03 -14.93 -6.57
N LYS A 46 -6.53 -15.29 -5.39
CA LYS A 46 -6.04 -16.46 -4.66
C LYS A 46 -7.17 -17.40 -4.29
N GLU A 47 -7.06 -18.63 -4.78
CA GLU A 47 -8.00 -19.72 -4.50
C GLU A 47 -7.57 -20.49 -3.25
N VAL A 48 -8.52 -20.84 -2.40
CA VAL A 48 -8.29 -21.61 -1.17
C VAL A 48 -9.48 -22.50 -0.85
N GLN A 49 -9.23 -23.72 -0.37
CA GLN A 49 -10.29 -24.61 0.10
C GLN A 49 -10.82 -24.17 1.46
N LEU A 50 -12.11 -24.45 1.73
CA LEU A 50 -12.71 -24.24 3.05
C LEU A 50 -11.91 -24.86 4.19
N ASN A 51 -11.88 -24.16 5.33
CA ASN A 51 -11.20 -24.58 6.55
C ASN A 51 -9.68 -24.80 6.38
N LYS A 52 -9.07 -24.23 5.34
CA LYS A 52 -7.61 -24.18 5.18
C LYS A 52 -7.07 -22.81 5.56
N THR A 53 -5.75 -22.75 5.73
CA THR A 53 -5.04 -21.48 5.93
C THR A 53 -4.87 -20.80 4.58
N LEU A 54 -5.32 -19.55 4.49
CA LEU A 54 -4.99 -18.65 3.40
C LEU A 54 -3.83 -17.76 3.83
N GLU A 55 -2.81 -17.66 2.99
CA GLU A 55 -1.67 -16.77 3.19
C GLU A 55 -1.57 -15.81 2.01
N ILE A 56 -1.56 -14.51 2.25
CA ILE A 56 -1.52 -13.48 1.22
C ILE A 56 -0.24 -12.65 1.39
N PRO A 57 0.71 -12.71 0.44
CA PRO A 57 1.93 -11.92 0.54
C PRO A 57 1.67 -10.43 0.31
N CYS A 58 2.27 -9.58 1.13
CA CYS A 58 2.15 -8.12 0.96
C CYS A 58 2.96 -7.60 -0.24
N LEU A 59 4.23 -8.01 -0.36
CA LEU A 59 5.19 -7.41 -1.30
C LEU A 59 5.23 -8.10 -2.68
N GLY A 60 4.45 -9.16 -2.88
CA GLY A 60 4.41 -9.92 -4.13
C GLY A 60 5.80 -10.38 -4.59
N ASN A 61 6.02 -10.41 -5.91
CA ASN A 61 7.29 -10.81 -6.53
C ASN A 61 8.20 -9.63 -6.93
N ALA A 62 7.93 -8.41 -6.46
CA ALA A 62 8.68 -7.25 -6.93
C ALA A 62 10.06 -7.17 -6.26
N THR A 63 11.08 -7.15 -7.10
CA THR A 63 12.51 -7.28 -6.75
C THR A 63 13.25 -5.95 -6.62
N SER A 64 12.59 -4.78 -6.62
CA SER A 64 13.32 -3.50 -6.74
C SER A 64 13.74 -2.85 -5.41
N GLU A 65 13.06 -3.10 -4.29
CA GLU A 65 13.34 -2.40 -3.02
C GLU A 65 12.95 -3.25 -1.80
N ASP A 66 13.81 -3.30 -0.78
CA ASP A 66 13.51 -3.98 0.49
C ASP A 66 12.55 -3.12 1.31
N LEU A 67 11.26 -3.38 1.12
CA LEU A 67 10.19 -2.67 1.79
C LEU A 67 9.82 -3.27 3.18
N SER A 68 10.59 -4.25 3.67
CA SER A 68 10.27 -4.96 4.92
C SER A 68 10.26 -4.04 6.14
N ASN A 69 11.09 -3.01 6.18
CA ASN A 69 11.24 -2.12 7.34
C ASN A 69 10.30 -0.91 7.33
N TYR A 70 9.39 -0.80 6.35
CA TYR A 70 8.48 0.33 6.26
C TYR A 70 7.15 0.10 6.98
N PRO A 71 6.45 1.19 7.37
CA PRO A 71 5.08 1.11 7.85
C PRO A 71 4.17 0.44 6.81
N LEU A 72 3.34 -0.49 7.27
CA LEU A 72 2.35 -1.15 6.41
C LEU A 72 1.01 -1.29 7.12
N LYS A 73 -0.05 -1.40 6.32
CA LYS A 73 -1.40 -1.72 6.80
C LYS A 73 -2.08 -2.72 5.89
N TRP A 74 -2.87 -3.59 6.49
CA TRP A 74 -3.77 -4.50 5.79
C TRP A 74 -5.20 -4.04 5.95
N LEU A 75 -5.90 -3.97 4.82
CA LEU A 75 -7.31 -3.61 4.74
C LEU A 75 -8.11 -4.78 4.16
N VAL A 76 -9.38 -4.87 4.52
CA VAL A 76 -10.37 -5.70 3.85
C VAL A 76 -11.47 -4.83 3.27
N GLU A 77 -11.85 -5.15 2.03
CA GLU A 77 -12.99 -4.57 1.33
C GLU A 77 -14.14 -5.56 1.28
N GLU A 78 -15.28 -5.15 1.82
CA GLU A 78 -16.53 -5.91 1.82
C GLU A 78 -17.69 -4.95 1.53
N ASN A 79 -18.49 -5.24 0.50
CA ASN A 79 -19.69 -4.45 0.14
C ASN A 79 -19.44 -2.93 0.00
N GLY A 80 -18.26 -2.53 -0.49
CA GLY A 80 -17.87 -1.13 -0.66
C GLY A 80 -17.36 -0.44 0.62
N SER A 81 -17.38 -1.13 1.76
CA SER A 81 -16.75 -0.68 3.01
C SER A 81 -15.30 -1.16 3.10
N LYS A 82 -14.42 -0.31 3.64
CA LYS A 82 -13.01 -0.59 3.91
C LYS A 82 -12.78 -0.66 5.42
N GLU A 83 -12.31 -1.80 5.92
CA GLU A 83 -11.93 -1.99 7.32
C GLU A 83 -10.41 -2.24 7.42
N GLU A 84 -9.76 -1.61 8.41
CA GLU A 84 -8.38 -1.89 8.75
C GLU A 84 -8.29 -3.13 9.65
N LEU A 85 -7.45 -4.08 9.26
CA LEU A 85 -7.27 -5.34 10.00
C LEU A 85 -6.09 -5.25 10.97
N VAL A 86 -4.94 -4.84 10.44
CA VAL A 86 -3.68 -4.74 11.16
C VAL A 86 -2.82 -3.66 10.56
N ALA A 87 -2.12 -2.91 11.41
CA ALA A 87 -1.09 -1.97 11.02
C ALA A 87 0.24 -2.32 11.69
N LYS A 88 1.33 -2.15 10.96
CA LYS A 88 2.71 -2.20 11.47
C LYS A 88 3.27 -0.79 11.49
N ASP A 89 3.79 -0.38 12.63
CA ASP A 89 4.57 0.85 12.75
C ASP A 89 5.96 0.49 13.32
N PRO A 90 7.03 0.54 12.50
CA PRO A 90 8.39 0.25 12.93
C PRO A 90 8.89 1.16 14.05
N ALA A 91 8.32 2.36 14.21
CA ALA A 91 8.72 3.32 15.23
C ALA A 91 7.98 3.13 16.57
N ALA A 92 6.94 2.31 16.61
CA ALA A 92 6.14 2.07 17.80
C ALA A 92 6.74 0.98 18.70
N ALA A 93 6.52 1.10 20.02
CA ALA A 93 6.93 0.09 21.00
C ALA A 93 6.24 -1.27 20.77
N GLU A 94 4.98 -1.23 20.33
CA GLU A 94 4.25 -2.38 19.80
C GLU A 94 4.30 -2.32 18.28
N VAL A 95 5.13 -3.19 17.68
CA VAL A 95 5.39 -3.18 16.23
C VAL A 95 4.12 -3.44 15.41
N TYR A 96 3.13 -4.14 15.98
CA TYR A 96 1.87 -4.49 15.31
C TYR A 96 0.66 -4.09 16.15
N LYS A 97 -0.35 -3.53 15.49
CA LYS A 97 -1.64 -3.17 16.09
C LYS A 97 -2.77 -3.85 15.33
N ASN A 98 -3.45 -4.79 15.99
CA ASN A 98 -4.68 -5.40 15.46
C ASN A 98 -5.86 -4.47 15.76
N SER A 99 -6.44 -3.88 14.72
CA SER A 99 -7.53 -2.91 14.83
C SER A 99 -8.92 -3.54 14.70
N SER A 100 -9.04 -4.67 13.98
CA SER A 100 -10.33 -5.36 13.82
C SER A 100 -10.68 -6.23 15.03
N VAL A 101 -11.84 -5.99 15.63
CA VAL A 101 -12.40 -6.86 16.69
C VAL A 101 -13.06 -8.10 16.11
N LEU A 102 -13.69 -7.98 14.93
CA LEU A 102 -14.44 -9.07 14.28
C LEU A 102 -13.53 -10.13 13.66
N HIS A 103 -12.35 -9.72 13.19
CA HIS A 103 -11.43 -10.61 12.47
C HIS A 103 -10.25 -11.10 13.31
N ARG A 104 -10.09 -10.58 14.54
CA ARG A 104 -8.90 -10.79 15.39
C ARG A 104 -8.56 -12.25 15.66
N GLU A 105 -9.57 -13.11 15.80
CA GLU A 105 -9.37 -14.52 16.18
C GLU A 105 -8.80 -15.37 15.04
N ARG A 106 -9.00 -14.95 13.78
CA ARG A 106 -8.64 -15.74 12.59
C ARG A 106 -7.52 -15.11 11.78
N ILE A 107 -7.42 -13.79 11.80
CA ILE A 107 -6.48 -13.02 11.00
C ILE A 107 -5.25 -12.69 11.82
N HIS A 108 -4.09 -13.10 11.30
CA HIS A 108 -2.79 -12.90 11.91
C HIS A 108 -1.82 -12.35 10.86
N LEU A 109 -0.88 -11.52 11.30
CA LEU A 109 0.22 -11.08 10.46
C LEU A 109 1.43 -11.97 10.69
N ALA A 110 1.97 -12.54 9.62
CA ALA A 110 3.19 -13.32 9.67
C ALA A 110 4.45 -12.44 9.71
N LEU A 111 5.60 -13.03 10.05
CA LEU A 111 6.88 -12.33 10.19
C LEU A 111 7.36 -11.69 8.87
N ASP A 112 7.00 -12.29 7.74
CA ASP A 112 7.25 -11.83 6.37
C ASP A 112 6.19 -10.81 5.88
N HIS A 113 5.36 -10.30 6.80
CA HIS A 113 4.27 -9.36 6.54
C HIS A 113 3.11 -9.92 5.71
N SER A 114 3.07 -11.24 5.51
CA SER A 114 1.96 -11.93 4.87
C SER A 114 0.74 -11.98 5.80
N LEU A 115 -0.45 -11.73 5.24
CA LEU A 115 -1.71 -11.88 5.95
C LEU A 115 -2.10 -13.36 5.99
N ARG A 116 -2.27 -13.92 7.19
CA ARG A 116 -2.74 -15.29 7.41
C ARG A 116 -4.16 -15.30 7.93
N ILE A 117 -5.02 -16.08 7.28
CA ILE A 117 -6.42 -16.24 7.65
C ILE A 117 -6.68 -17.73 7.90
N PHE A 118 -7.07 -18.09 9.12
CA PHE A 118 -7.43 -19.46 9.46
C PHE A 118 -8.48 -19.52 10.58
N PRO A 119 -9.50 -20.40 10.48
CA PRO A 119 -9.92 -21.12 9.27
C PRO A 119 -10.59 -20.18 8.25
N THR A 120 -10.41 -20.47 6.96
CA THR A 120 -11.16 -19.82 5.87
C THR A 120 -12.64 -20.25 5.89
N LYS A 121 -13.52 -19.29 5.65
CA LYS A 121 -14.99 -19.46 5.64
C LYS A 121 -15.56 -19.15 4.27
N LEU A 122 -16.77 -19.65 3.97
CA LEU A 122 -17.50 -19.27 2.74
C LEU A 122 -17.72 -17.76 2.64
N SER A 123 -17.89 -17.08 3.78
CA SER A 123 -18.00 -15.62 3.82
C SER A 123 -16.73 -14.89 3.42
N ASP A 124 -15.58 -15.57 3.34
CA ASP A 124 -14.33 -14.96 2.88
C ASP A 124 -14.24 -14.94 1.33
N ASP A 125 -15.15 -15.62 0.61
CA ASP A 125 -15.22 -15.60 -0.85
C ASP A 125 -15.58 -14.21 -1.38
N GLY A 126 -14.89 -13.76 -2.43
CA GLY A 126 -15.09 -12.46 -3.05
C GLY A 126 -14.50 -11.27 -2.27
N LYS A 127 -14.07 -11.46 -1.02
CA LYS A 127 -13.40 -10.40 -0.24
C LYS A 127 -12.08 -10.01 -0.89
N VAL A 128 -11.78 -8.71 -0.86
CA VAL A 128 -10.50 -8.16 -1.33
C VAL A 128 -9.68 -7.74 -0.12
N PHE A 129 -8.48 -8.32 0.01
CA PHE A 129 -7.52 -7.93 1.03
C PHE A 129 -6.39 -7.14 0.40
N SER A 130 -6.10 -5.96 0.94
CA SER A 130 -5.12 -5.05 0.36
C SER A 130 -4.02 -4.70 1.36
N CYS A 131 -2.77 -4.93 0.98
CA CYS A 131 -1.60 -4.45 1.70
C CYS A 131 -1.18 -3.09 1.16
N HIS A 132 -0.97 -2.13 2.05
CA HIS A 132 -0.48 -0.79 1.72
C HIS A 132 0.83 -0.57 2.45
N VAL A 133 1.91 -0.31 1.71
CA VAL A 133 3.24 -0.04 2.26
C VAL A 133 3.61 1.40 1.98
N VAL A 134 3.82 2.19 3.04
CA VAL A 134 4.15 3.61 2.94
C VAL A 134 5.67 3.75 3.04
N TYR A 135 6.34 3.86 1.90
CA TYR A 135 7.80 3.96 1.85
C TYR A 135 8.32 5.39 1.67
N HIS A 136 7.43 6.30 1.29
CA HIS A 136 7.65 7.75 1.26
C HIS A 136 6.37 8.45 1.74
N PRO A 137 6.42 9.63 2.39
CA PRO A 137 5.22 10.33 2.86
C PRO A 137 4.11 10.51 1.81
N GLU A 138 4.52 10.57 0.53
CA GLU A 138 3.63 10.75 -0.62
C GLU A 138 3.53 9.51 -1.52
N ARG A 139 4.26 8.42 -1.23
CA ARG A 139 4.22 7.19 -2.04
C ARG A 139 3.82 5.99 -1.22
N THR A 140 2.75 5.34 -1.66
CA THR A 140 2.24 4.10 -1.10
C THR A 140 2.19 3.07 -2.19
N ARG A 141 2.78 1.89 -1.93
CA ARG A 141 2.61 0.73 -2.78
C ARG A 141 1.42 -0.09 -2.31
N LYS A 142 0.57 -0.53 -3.23
CA LYS A 142 -0.65 -1.30 -2.96
C LYS A 142 -0.59 -2.67 -3.62
N SER A 143 -0.98 -3.70 -2.87
CA SER A 143 -1.15 -5.06 -3.38
C SER A 143 -2.48 -5.60 -2.90
N SER A 144 -3.40 -5.83 -3.82
CA SER A 144 -4.78 -6.23 -3.59
C SER A 144 -4.98 -7.68 -4.03
N THR A 145 -5.56 -8.52 -3.17
CA THR A 145 -5.85 -9.93 -3.47
C THR A 145 -7.33 -10.22 -3.28
N THR A 146 -8.01 -10.62 -4.34
CA THR A 146 -9.37 -11.16 -4.29
C THR A 146 -9.32 -12.64 -3.91
N VAL A 147 -10.09 -13.02 -2.91
CA VAL A 147 -10.17 -14.40 -2.43
C VAL A 147 -11.26 -15.17 -3.16
N ARG A 148 -10.95 -16.41 -3.53
CA ARG A 148 -11.92 -17.38 -4.03
C ARG A 148 -11.91 -18.62 -3.14
N VAL A 149 -13.03 -18.89 -2.47
CA VAL A 149 -13.16 -20.02 -1.55
C VAL A 149 -13.84 -21.17 -2.27
N LEU A 150 -13.11 -22.27 -2.42
CA LEU A 150 -13.63 -23.48 -3.05
C LEU A 150 -14.39 -24.31 -2.01
N GLY A 151 -15.70 -24.44 -2.21
CA GLY A 151 -16.50 -25.49 -1.60
C GLY A 151 -16.03 -26.86 -2.10
N LYS A 152 -15.93 -27.83 -1.19
CA LYS A 152 -15.68 -29.22 -1.58
C LYS A 152 -16.82 -29.77 -2.42
#